data_AF-A0A834VZC5-F1
#
_entry.id   AF-A0A834VZC5-F1
#
_cell.length_a   1.000
_cell.length_b   1.000
_cell.length_c   1.000
_cell.angle_alpha   90.00
_cell.angle_beta   90.00
_cell.angle_gamma   90.00
#
_symmetry.space_group_name_H-M   'P 1'
#
loop_
_entity.id
_entity.type
_entity.pdbx_description
1 polymer ?
#
loop_
_entity_poly.entity_id
_entity_poly.type
_entity_poly.pdbx_seq_one_letter_code
_entity_poly.pdbx_strand_id
1 'polypeptide(L)'
;MEISEDEHVIYFSDSSTLFYRREFMASLLSGDKTGRLMKHDKSTKEVTVLISNLAFANGVALSKDGLVLVVAETTTCKILRLRPWGFRFALLHFGHLGF
;
A
#
# COMPACT_ATOMS: atom_id res chain seq x y z
N MET A 1 -2.61 1.81 -9.07
CA MET A 1 -1.28 1.17 -9.11
C MET A 1 -0.28 2.28 -9.16
N GLU A 2 0.81 2.13 -8.42
CA GLU A 2 1.86 3.12 -8.32
C GLU A 2 3.20 2.41 -8.17
N ILE A 3 4.25 3.05 -8.65
CA ILE A 3 5.59 2.50 -8.72
C ILE A 3 6.48 3.36 -7.83
N SER A 4 7.31 2.73 -7.01
CA SER A 4 8.30 3.45 -6.20
C SER A 4 9.37 4.13 -7.07
N GLU A 5 10.02 5.18 -6.56
CA GLU A 5 11.05 5.91 -7.32
C GLU A 5 12.27 5.05 -7.69
N ASP A 6 12.60 4.07 -6.86
CA ASP A 6 13.62 3.07 -7.16
C ASP A 6 13.15 2.02 -8.18
N GLU A 7 11.90 2.10 -8.66
CA GLU A 7 11.24 1.20 -9.61
C GLU A 7 11.22 -0.29 -9.24
N HIS A 8 11.70 -0.69 -8.07
CA HIS A 8 11.82 -2.09 -7.67
C HIS A 8 10.52 -2.63 -7.04
N VAL A 9 9.69 -1.74 -6.49
CA VAL A 9 8.44 -2.10 -5.81
C VAL A 9 7.25 -1.45 -6.50
N ILE A 10 6.19 -2.25 -6.68
CA ILE A 10 4.90 -1.78 -7.16
C ILE A 10 3.91 -1.85 -6.02
N TYR A 11 3.24 -0.74 -5.72
CA TYR A 11 2.11 -0.71 -4.80
C TYR A 11 0.79 -0.70 -5.59
N PHE A 12 -0.14 -1.53 -5.17
CA PHE A 12 -1.44 -1.61 -5.82
C PHE A 12 -2.53 -2.00 -4.84
N SER A 13 -3.73 -1.47 -5.11
CA SER A 13 -4.93 -1.78 -4.37
C SER A 13 -5.76 -2.81 -5.13
N ASP A 14 -6.40 -3.69 -4.38
CA ASP A 14 -7.44 -4.60 -4.84
C ASP A 14 -8.73 -4.22 -4.11
N SER A 15 -9.76 -3.82 -4.86
CA SER A 15 -10.96 -3.23 -4.27
C SER A 15 -11.82 -4.27 -3.54
N SER A 16 -11.79 -5.54 -3.98
CA SER A 16 -12.60 -6.63 -3.46
C SER A 16 -12.02 -7.98 -3.86
N THR A 17 -12.08 -8.97 -2.97
CA THR A 17 -11.77 -10.36 -3.34
C THR A 17 -13.00 -11.15 -3.79
N LEU A 18 -14.19 -10.54 -3.72
CA LEU A 18 -15.48 -11.19 -3.97
C LEU A 18 -16.13 -10.72 -5.27
N PHE A 19 -15.89 -9.46 -5.65
CA PHE A 19 -16.55 -8.82 -6.78
C PHE A 19 -15.55 -8.44 -7.86
N TYR A 20 -15.92 -8.65 -9.13
CA TYR A 20 -15.13 -8.12 -10.23
C TYR A 20 -15.31 -6.60 -10.35
N ARG A 21 -14.36 -5.93 -11.01
CA ARG A 21 -14.39 -4.47 -11.23
C ARG A 21 -15.70 -3.96 -11.83
N ARG A 22 -16.32 -4.73 -12.74
CA ARG A 22 -17.61 -4.38 -13.37
C ARG A 22 -18.80 -4.41 -12.39
N GLU A 23 -18.63 -5.07 -11.24
CA GLU A 23 -19.62 -5.22 -10.18
C GLU A 23 -19.36 -4.25 -9.03
N PHE A 24 -18.65 -3.14 -9.28
CA PHE A 24 -18.27 -2.19 -8.25
C PHE A 24 -19.46 -1.68 -7.43
N MET A 25 -20.62 -1.47 -8.06
CA MET A 25 -21.85 -1.07 -7.35
C MET A 25 -22.31 -2.13 -6.35
N ALA A 26 -22.22 -3.41 -6.71
CA ALA A 26 -22.60 -4.49 -5.82
C ALA A 26 -21.66 -4.57 -4.61
N SER A 27 -20.34 -4.43 -4.82
CA SER A 27 -19.34 -4.39 -3.75
C SER A 27 -19.57 -3.22 -2.79
N LEU A 28 -19.88 -2.02 -3.32
CA LEU A 28 -20.18 -0.84 -2.50
C LEU A 28 -21.45 -1.05 -1.65
N LEU A 29 -22.52 -1.55 -2.26
CA LEU A 29 -23.82 -1.73 -1.60
C LEU A 29 -23.85 -2.91 -0.62
N SER A 30 -23.05 -3.95 -0.86
CA SER A 30 -22.96 -5.11 0.04
C SER A 30 -22.19 -4.79 1.33
N GLY A 31 -21.56 -3.61 1.43
CA GLY A 31 -20.67 -3.28 2.53
C GLY A 31 -19.43 -4.16 2.55
N ASP A 32 -18.95 -4.58 1.38
CA ASP A 32 -17.75 -5.40 1.25
C ASP A 32 -16.54 -4.70 1.86
N LYS A 33 -15.77 -5.46 2.63
CA LYS A 33 -14.55 -5.02 3.30
C LYS A 33 -13.38 -5.92 2.97
N THR A 34 -13.42 -6.69 1.90
CA THR A 34 -12.33 -7.60 1.54
C THR A 34 -11.19 -6.92 0.77
N GLY A 35 -11.27 -5.61 0.54
CA GLY A 35 -10.24 -4.85 -0.16
C GLY A 35 -8.88 -4.94 0.53
N ARG A 36 -7.82 -4.84 -0.28
CA ARG A 36 -6.43 -5.01 0.16
C ARG A 36 -5.51 -3.99 -0.49
N LEU A 37 -4.48 -3.63 0.25
CA LEU A 37 -3.31 -2.93 -0.28
C LEU A 37 -2.14 -3.90 -0.31
N MET A 38 -1.47 -4.01 -1.44
CA MET A 38 -0.40 -4.97 -1.67
C MET A 38 0.84 -4.28 -2.23
N LYS A 39 2.00 -4.90 -1.98
CA LYS A 39 3.24 -4.62 -2.67
C LYS A 39 3.65 -5.81 -3.53
N HIS A 40 4.23 -5.54 -4.69
CA HIS A 40 4.92 -6.51 -5.51
C HIS A 40 6.38 -6.12 -5.64
N ASP A 41 7.27 -7.02 -5.24
CA ASP A 41 8.70 -6.87 -5.43
C ASP A 41 9.07 -7.45 -6.80
N LYS A 42 9.56 -6.60 -7.71
CA LYS A 42 9.90 -7.03 -9.07
C LYS A 42 11.09 -7.98 -9.11
N SER A 43 11.97 -7.95 -8.12
CA SER A 43 13.20 -8.74 -8.05
C SER A 43 12.93 -10.16 -7.56
N THR A 44 12.16 -10.29 -6.47
CA THR A 44 11.79 -11.60 -5.91
C THR A 44 10.53 -12.20 -6.53
N LYS A 45 9.77 -11.38 -7.27
CA LYS A 45 8.43 -11.70 -7.81
C LYS A 45 7.37 -11.96 -6.73
N GLU A 46 7.67 -11.66 -5.47
CA GLU A 46 6.74 -11.87 -4.37
C GLU A 46 5.67 -10.76 -4.31
N VAL A 47 4.48 -11.15 -3.86
CA VAL A 47 3.39 -10.22 -3.55
C VAL A 47 3.10 -10.33 -2.07
N THR A 48 3.12 -9.19 -1.37
CA THR A 48 2.83 -9.12 0.07
C THR A 48 1.61 -8.24 0.31
N VAL A 49 0.68 -8.72 1.13
CA VAL A 49 -0.43 -7.89 1.63
C VAL A 49 0.08 -6.99 2.74
N LEU A 50 -0.06 -5.67 2.57
CA LEU A 50 0.32 -4.65 3.56
C LEU A 50 -0.83 -4.31 4.50
N ILE A 51 -2.04 -4.18 3.94
CA ILE A 51 -3.28 -4.04 4.68
C ILE A 51 -4.35 -4.92 4.05
N SER A 52 -5.11 -5.58 4.90
CA SER A 52 -6.37 -6.24 4.55
C SER A 52 -7.55 -5.53 5.21
N ASN A 53 -8.75 -5.97 4.86
CA ASN A 53 -10.01 -5.53 5.46
C ASN A 53 -10.43 -4.09 5.09
N LEU A 54 -10.05 -3.61 3.90
CA LEU A 54 -10.40 -2.28 3.41
C LEU A 54 -11.77 -2.27 2.73
N ALA A 55 -12.57 -1.24 3.01
CA ALA A 55 -13.88 -1.05 2.40
C ALA A 55 -13.77 -0.39 1.01
N PHE A 56 -13.72 -1.21 -0.04
CA PHE A 56 -13.52 -0.78 -1.42
C PHE A 56 -12.25 0.07 -1.60
N ALA A 57 -11.08 -0.58 -1.55
CA ALA A 57 -9.80 0.08 -1.78
C ALA A 57 -9.69 0.56 -3.24
N ASN A 58 -9.79 1.88 -3.45
CA ASN A 58 -9.99 2.45 -4.80
C ASN A 58 -8.68 2.92 -5.45
N GLY A 59 -7.71 3.33 -4.63
CA GLY A 59 -6.43 3.81 -5.14
C GLY A 59 -5.37 3.95 -4.06
N VAL A 60 -4.12 4.02 -4.52
CA VAL A 60 -2.92 4.17 -3.70
C VAL A 60 -2.05 5.29 -4.28
N ALA A 61 -1.44 6.09 -3.42
CA ALA A 61 -0.45 7.11 -3.76
C ALA A 61 0.74 7.07 -2.76
N LEU A 62 1.94 7.38 -3.21
CA LEU A 62 3.22 7.29 -2.52
C LEU A 62 3.80 8.70 -2.57
N SER A 63 4.28 9.16 -1.42
CA SER A 63 4.95 10.45 -1.35
C SER A 63 6.22 10.43 -2.18
N LYS A 64 6.64 11.60 -2.65
CA LYS A 64 7.89 11.79 -3.40
C LYS A 64 9.12 11.30 -2.64
N ASP A 65 9.12 11.38 -1.31
CA ASP A 65 10.22 10.87 -0.50
C ASP A 65 10.18 9.34 -0.29
N GLY A 66 9.16 8.63 -0.81
CA GLY A 66 8.97 7.20 -0.65
C GLY A 66 8.65 6.74 0.79
N LEU A 67 8.42 7.68 1.72
CA LEU A 67 8.25 7.39 3.14
C LEU A 67 6.79 7.13 3.53
N VAL A 68 5.85 7.64 2.75
CA VAL A 68 4.43 7.66 3.08
C VAL A 68 3.62 7.10 1.94
N LEU A 69 2.85 6.07 2.23
CA LEU A 69 1.87 5.49 1.32
C LEU A 69 0.47 5.85 1.82
N VAL A 70 -0.41 6.30 0.94
CA VAL A 70 -1.82 6.57 1.25
C VAL A 70 -2.71 5.66 0.41
N VAL A 71 -3.81 5.20 0.99
CA VAL A 71 -4.83 4.40 0.30
C VAL A 71 -6.21 4.99 0.56
N ALA A 72 -7.02 5.07 -0.49
CA ALA A 72 -8.39 5.57 -0.43
C ALA A 72 -9.38 4.43 -0.19
N GLU A 73 -10.16 4.56 0.89
CA GLU A 73 -11.27 3.66 1.25
C GLU A 73 -12.59 4.36 0.89
N THR A 74 -13.17 3.98 -0.26
CA THR A 74 -14.32 4.70 -0.83
C THR A 74 -15.57 4.55 0.02
N THR A 75 -15.89 3.34 0.47
CA THR A 75 -17.18 3.08 1.15
C THR A 75 -17.31 3.84 2.47
N THR A 76 -16.18 4.14 3.13
CA THR A 76 -16.17 4.87 4.42
C THR A 76 -15.69 6.31 4.29
N CYS A 77 -15.36 6.77 3.08
CA CYS A 77 -14.82 8.10 2.82
C CYS A 77 -13.55 8.42 3.63
N LYS A 78 -12.62 7.46 3.74
CA LYS A 78 -11.37 7.61 4.51
C LYS A 78 -10.14 7.55 3.62
N ILE A 79 -9.12 8.30 4.01
CA ILE A 79 -7.75 8.13 3.50
C ILE A 79 -6.91 7.55 4.63
N LEU A 80 -6.34 6.37 4.41
CA LEU A 80 -5.44 5.74 5.36
C LEU A 80 -4.00 6.07 4.97
N ARG A 81 -3.17 6.39 5.97
CA ARG A 81 -1.76 6.72 5.79
C ARG A 81 -0.88 5.65 6.43
N LEU A 82 0.13 5.21 5.70
CA LEU A 82 1.03 4.12 6.07
C LEU A 82 2.49 4.52 5.87
N ARG A 83 3.34 3.87 6.65
CA ARG A 83 4.80 3.92 6.48
C ARG A 83 5.28 2.51 6.15
N PRO A 84 5.53 2.18 4.87
CA PRO A 84 5.85 0.81 4.45
C PRO A 84 7.17 0.29 5.03
N TRP A 85 8.05 1.18 5.50
CA TRP A 85 9.38 0.86 6.04
C TRP A 85 9.44 0.78 7.56
N GLY A 86 8.35 1.04 8.28
CA GLY A 86 8.23 0.99 9.76
C GLY A 86 9.52 1.26 10.55
N PHE A 87 9.78 2.51 10.96
CA PHE A 87 10.89 2.90 11.88
C PHE A 87 12.13 1.99 11.83
N ARG A 88 12.79 1.89 10.68
CA ARG A 88 14.21 1.51 10.67
C ARG A 88 14.95 2.71 11.24
N PHE A 89 15.32 2.64 12.52
CA PHE A 89 16.35 3.52 13.04
C PHE A 89 17.55 3.37 12.11
N ALA A 90 17.82 4.39 11.30
CA ALA A 90 19.14 4.56 10.73
C ALA A 90 20.06 4.78 11.93
N LEU A 91 20.64 3.69 12.46
CA LEU A 91 21.86 3.77 13.23
C LEU A 91 22.88 4.37 12.27
N LEU A 92 23.02 5.70 12.32
CA LEU A 92 24.19 6.38 11.81
C LEU A 92 25.37 5.77 12.57
N HIS A 93 26.05 4.84 11.91
CA HIS A 93 27.31 4.30 12.39
C HIS A 93 28.30 5.48 12.36
N PHE A 94 28.47 6.15 13.50
CA PHE A 94 29.55 7.12 13.64
C PHE A 94 30.85 6.35 13.56
N GLY A 95 31.50 6.47 12.40
CA GLY A 95 32.81 5.91 12.14
C GLY A 95 33.81 6.41 13.18
N HIS A 96 34.50 5.43 13.73
CA HIS A 96 35.80 5.47 14.39
C HIS A 96 36.66 6.68 13.96
N LEU A 97 36.86 7.64 14.87
CA LEU A 97 37.99 8.57 14.80
C LEU A 97 39.01 8.07 15.82
N GLY A 98 40.04 7.41 15.29
CA GLY A 98 41.27 7.18 16.02
C GLY A 98 42.04 8.49 16.15
N PHE A 99 42.46 8.79 17.38
CA PHE A 99 43.68 9.49 17.74
C PHE A 99 44.22 8.85 19.02
#